data_AF-A0A9X3F2G3-F1
#
_entry.id   AF-A0A9X3F2G3-F1
#
_cell.length_a   1.000
_cell.length_b   1.000
_cell.length_c   1.000
_cell.angle_alpha   90.00
_cell.angle_beta   90.00
_cell.angle_gamma   90.00
#
_symmetry.space_group_name_H-M   'P 1'
#
loop_
_entity.id
_entity.type
_entity.pdbx_description
1 polymer ?
#
loop_
_entity_poly.entity_id
_entity_poly.type
_entity_poly.pdbx_seq_one_letter_code
_entity_poly.pdbx_strand_id
1 'polypeptide(L)'
;MSPGTSPGASSTSSTGEGPESAPTTSEGTSTGAGGDTGETEEAPAGGEAPSDSGPKFDLGDSPDPVDPGSQADKPCVKIDLLFVVDNSSSMKQEQVTLVASFPTFVSEIQQELADAESLHIGVVSTDDYEHNDPACADTLGALVTQTTGAEGASDAVCGPFKSGQRFMTEADDLPTSFTCAAQVGIDGSGDEMPIDAALAALGPDLGAPGACNEHSCERTRCWCW
;
A
#
# COMPACT_ATOMS: atom_id res chain seq x y z
N MET A 1 -70.09 11.29 -15.64
CA MET A 1 -70.81 10.18 -14.97
C MET A 1 -69.77 9.34 -14.24
N SER A 2 -69.61 9.61 -12.94
CA SER A 2 -69.08 8.68 -11.92
C SER A 2 -70.18 7.63 -11.58
N PRO A 3 -69.99 6.56 -10.77
CA PRO A 3 -69.02 6.40 -9.65
C PRO A 3 -68.34 5.01 -9.53
N GLY A 4 -67.27 4.85 -8.76
CA GLY A 4 -67.25 4.37 -7.35
C GLY A 4 -66.69 2.93 -7.30
N THR A 5 -65.89 2.43 -6.36
CA THR A 5 -65.78 2.70 -4.92
C THR A 5 -64.46 2.14 -4.36
N SER A 6 -63.91 2.79 -3.33
CA SER A 6 -63.09 2.23 -2.23
C SER A 6 -64.06 1.99 -1.02
N PRO A 7 -63.70 1.61 0.23
CA PRO A 7 -62.42 1.17 0.84
C PRO A 7 -62.58 -0.04 1.80
N GLY A 8 -61.52 -0.42 2.55
CA GLY A 8 -61.65 -1.33 3.70
C GLY A 8 -60.34 -1.56 4.47
N ALA A 9 -60.19 -0.86 5.59
CA ALA A 9 -59.10 -0.99 6.57
C ALA A 9 -59.49 -1.90 7.76
N SER A 10 -58.48 -2.33 8.53
CA SER A 10 -58.45 -2.64 10.00
C SER A 10 -57.76 -4.00 10.27
N SER A 11 -56.60 -4.06 10.95
CA SER A 11 -56.30 -3.87 12.39
C SER A 11 -56.41 -5.16 13.22
N THR A 12 -55.34 -5.50 13.95
CA THR A 12 -55.20 -6.19 15.27
C THR A 12 -53.75 -6.71 15.36
N SER A 13 -52.78 -6.28 16.20
CA SER A 13 -52.63 -5.95 17.64
C SER A 13 -52.43 -7.16 18.57
N SER A 14 -51.42 -7.04 19.47
CA SER A 14 -51.14 -7.78 20.73
C SER A 14 -50.04 -8.87 20.65
N THR A 15 -49.05 -9.05 21.55
CA THR A 15 -48.52 -8.38 22.78
C THR A 15 -47.24 -9.12 23.20
N GLY A 16 -46.28 -8.47 23.88
CA GLY A 16 -45.23 -9.16 24.65
C GLY A 16 -44.12 -8.28 25.22
N GLU A 17 -44.33 -7.76 26.43
CA GLU A 17 -43.39 -6.98 27.27
C GLU A 17 -42.36 -7.86 28.02
N GLY A 18 -41.19 -7.28 28.37
CA GLY A 18 -40.25 -7.82 29.38
C GLY A 18 -38.92 -7.02 29.46
N PRO A 19 -38.53 -6.43 30.62
CA PRO A 19 -37.42 -5.46 30.72
C PRO A 19 -36.11 -5.95 31.40
N GLU A 20 -35.05 -5.16 31.18
CA GLU A 20 -33.83 -4.84 31.99
C GLU A 20 -32.90 -5.94 32.57
N SER A 21 -31.59 -5.84 32.27
CA SER A 21 -30.52 -5.57 33.26
C SER A 21 -29.12 -5.38 32.62
N ALA A 22 -28.31 -4.54 33.27
CA ALA A 22 -27.05 -3.92 32.84
C ALA A 22 -25.81 -4.83 32.79
N PRO A 23 -24.68 -4.38 32.17
CA PRO A 23 -23.35 -4.91 32.47
C PRO A 23 -22.65 -4.06 33.55
N THR A 24 -22.08 -4.75 34.53
CA THR A 24 -21.28 -4.23 35.64
C THR A 24 -19.84 -3.93 35.21
N THR A 25 -19.36 -2.74 35.56
CA THR A 25 -17.94 -2.40 35.67
C THR A 25 -17.28 -3.13 36.85
N SER A 26 -16.04 -3.57 36.67
CA SER A 26 -15.06 -3.75 37.75
C SER A 26 -13.65 -3.55 37.20
N GLU A 27 -13.04 -2.48 37.68
CA GLU A 27 -11.63 -2.15 37.55
C GLU A 27 -10.75 -3.06 38.42
N GLY A 28 -9.50 -3.24 38.00
CA GLY A 28 -8.38 -2.85 38.84
C GLY A 28 -7.64 -3.91 39.67
N THR A 29 -6.35 -4.02 39.34
CA THR A 29 -5.19 -4.06 40.27
C THR A 29 -4.59 -5.44 40.59
N SER A 30 -3.34 -5.62 40.14
CA SER A 30 -2.28 -6.09 41.04
C SER A 30 -0.92 -5.45 40.71
N THR A 31 -0.44 -4.76 41.73
CA THR A 31 0.82 -4.04 41.96
C THR A 31 2.05 -4.94 42.12
N GLY A 32 3.23 -4.39 41.86
CA GLY A 32 4.52 -4.77 42.48
C GLY A 32 5.71 -4.43 41.57
N ALA A 33 6.53 -3.39 41.70
CA ALA A 33 7.18 -2.63 42.81
C ALA A 33 8.69 -2.95 42.95
N GLY A 34 9.51 -1.89 43.03
CA GLY A 34 10.95 -1.84 43.34
C GLY A 34 11.70 -1.03 42.28
N GLY A 35 12.16 0.22 42.48
CA GLY A 35 12.97 0.78 43.59
C GLY A 35 14.43 0.38 43.37
N ASP A 36 15.45 1.23 43.19
CA ASP A 36 15.83 2.42 43.98
C ASP A 36 17.08 3.13 43.39
N THR A 37 17.18 4.45 43.63
CA THR A 37 18.32 5.45 43.70
C THR A 37 19.61 5.30 42.85
N GLY A 38 20.12 6.35 42.17
CA GLY A 38 20.94 7.49 42.70
C GLY A 38 22.43 7.06 42.84
N GLU A 39 23.49 7.68 42.32
CA GLU A 39 23.87 9.10 42.18
C GLU A 39 25.22 9.23 41.40
N THR A 40 25.40 10.36 40.72
CA THR A 40 26.62 11.19 40.44
C THR A 40 27.96 10.70 39.84
N GLU A 41 28.34 11.44 38.79
CA GLU A 41 29.63 11.95 38.23
C GLU A 41 30.99 11.44 38.75
N GLU A 42 31.92 11.15 37.81
CA GLU A 42 32.99 12.08 37.36
C GLU A 42 33.90 11.43 36.30
N ALA A 43 34.45 12.26 35.40
CA ALA A 43 35.53 11.90 34.48
C ALA A 43 36.90 11.91 35.18
N PRO A 44 37.92 11.27 34.60
CA PRO A 44 39.04 12.09 34.18
C PRO A 44 39.65 11.72 32.81
N ALA A 45 40.36 12.69 32.28
CA ALA A 45 41.07 12.69 31.01
C ALA A 45 42.41 11.93 31.04
N GLY A 46 42.85 11.50 29.86
CA GLY A 46 44.25 11.57 29.43
C GLY A 46 45.00 10.26 29.24
N GLY A 47 45.54 10.05 28.04
CA GLY A 47 46.72 9.21 27.80
C GLY A 47 46.63 8.30 26.57
N GLU A 48 47.50 8.53 25.60
CA GLU A 48 47.54 7.94 24.26
C GLU A 48 47.95 6.45 24.17
N ALA A 49 47.59 5.89 23.00
CA ALA A 49 47.79 4.59 22.35
C ALA A 49 48.96 3.65 22.76
N PRO A 50 48.83 2.36 22.37
CA PRO A 50 49.54 1.97 21.16
C PRO A 50 48.71 1.16 20.13
N SER A 51 49.05 1.45 18.88
CA SER A 51 48.90 0.70 17.63
C SER A 51 48.43 -0.77 17.73
N ASP A 52 47.25 -1.05 17.17
CA ASP A 52 46.94 -2.39 16.64
C ASP A 52 46.45 -2.30 15.18
N SER A 53 46.99 -3.20 14.38
CA SER A 53 46.96 -3.19 12.92
C SER A 53 45.67 -3.83 12.42
N GLY A 54 44.56 -3.09 12.49
CA GLY A 54 43.32 -3.45 11.81
C GLY A 54 43.40 -3.27 10.28
N PRO A 55 42.52 -3.93 9.49
CA PRO A 55 42.49 -3.75 8.04
C PRO A 55 42.29 -2.27 7.69
N LYS A 56 43.27 -1.67 7.01
CA LYS A 56 43.10 -0.35 6.41
C LYS A 56 42.12 -0.48 5.25
N PHE A 57 40.91 0.01 5.44
CA PHE A 57 40.03 0.36 4.32
C PHE A 57 40.62 1.59 3.65
N ASP A 58 41.25 1.40 2.50
CA ASP A 58 41.77 2.47 1.64
C ASP A 58 40.61 3.10 0.87
N LEU A 59 39.72 3.79 1.59
CA LEU A 59 38.83 4.76 0.99
C LEU A 59 39.65 6.04 0.90
N GLY A 60 40.16 6.34 -0.30
CA GLY A 60 41.00 7.50 -0.54
C GLY A 60 40.42 8.76 0.10
N ASP A 61 41.23 9.44 0.91
CA ASP A 61 40.89 10.63 1.70
C ASP A 61 40.79 11.90 0.82
N SER A 62 40.25 11.78 -0.38
CA SER A 62 40.01 12.90 -1.28
C SER A 62 38.78 12.61 -2.13
N PRO A 63 37.73 13.45 -2.06
CA PRO A 63 36.70 13.40 -3.09
C PRO A 63 37.38 13.60 -4.43
N ASP A 64 37.04 12.78 -5.42
CA ASP A 64 37.52 12.94 -6.78
C ASP A 64 37.29 14.40 -7.24
N PRO A 65 38.23 15.00 -7.98
CA PRO A 65 38.05 16.34 -8.51
C PRO A 65 36.79 16.37 -9.37
N VAL A 66 35.75 17.02 -8.86
CA VAL A 66 34.53 17.28 -9.62
C VAL A 66 34.93 18.21 -10.77
N ASP A 67 34.89 17.72 -12.01
CA ASP A 67 35.13 18.55 -13.18
C ASP A 67 34.02 19.63 -13.23
N PRO A 68 34.35 20.94 -13.17
CA PRO A 68 33.36 22.01 -13.19
C PRO A 68 32.58 22.10 -14.51
N GLY A 69 32.92 21.27 -15.51
CA GLY A 69 32.19 21.08 -16.77
C GLY A 69 31.32 19.81 -16.83
N SER A 70 31.56 18.81 -15.99
CA SER A 70 30.62 17.72 -15.80
C SER A 70 29.51 18.22 -14.90
N GLN A 71 28.32 18.46 -15.47
CA GLN A 71 27.14 18.27 -14.63
C GLN A 71 27.30 16.85 -14.10
N ALA A 72 27.51 16.69 -12.79
CA ALA A 72 27.35 15.40 -12.16
C ALA A 72 25.95 14.95 -12.61
N ASP A 73 25.90 14.00 -13.55
CA ASP A 73 24.66 13.51 -14.11
C ASP A 73 23.80 13.19 -12.89
N LYS A 74 22.70 13.94 -12.70
CA LYS A 74 21.74 13.59 -11.65
C LYS A 74 21.48 12.11 -11.86
N PRO A 75 21.76 11.23 -10.88
CA PRO A 75 21.46 9.84 -11.07
C PRO A 75 19.97 9.79 -11.42
N CYS A 76 19.62 9.16 -12.55
CA CYS A 76 18.24 9.00 -12.95
C CYS A 76 17.55 8.08 -11.93
N VAL A 77 17.11 8.64 -10.80
CA VAL A 77 16.45 7.90 -9.74
C VAL A 77 14.99 7.79 -10.14
N LYS A 78 14.62 6.64 -10.69
CA LYS A 78 13.24 6.26 -10.97
C LYS A 78 12.83 5.19 -9.98
N ILE A 79 11.61 5.29 -9.43
CA ILE A 79 11.17 4.44 -8.33
C ILE A 79 9.80 3.84 -8.65
N ASP A 80 9.72 2.53 -8.52
CA ASP A 80 8.50 1.75 -8.69
C ASP A 80 8.12 1.10 -7.37
N LEU A 81 6.89 1.31 -6.92
CA LEU A 81 6.30 0.69 -5.74
C LEU A 81 5.18 -0.25 -6.19
N LEU A 82 5.39 -1.54 -6.00
CA LEU A 82 4.37 -2.55 -6.27
C LEU A 82 3.73 -3.02 -4.97
N PHE A 83 2.44 -2.78 -4.83
CA PHE A 83 1.63 -3.28 -3.72
C PHE A 83 0.96 -4.58 -4.14
N VAL A 84 1.27 -5.65 -3.42
CA VAL A 84 0.60 -6.94 -3.55
C VAL A 84 -0.42 -7.03 -2.42
N VAL A 85 -1.70 -7.02 -2.76
CA VAL A 85 -2.80 -6.94 -1.78
C VAL A 85 -3.54 -8.26 -1.75
N ASP A 86 -3.56 -8.88 -0.57
CA ASP A 86 -4.30 -10.10 -0.30
C ASP A 86 -5.82 -9.81 -0.24
N ASN A 87 -6.58 -10.59 -1.01
CA ASN A 87 -8.03 -10.51 -1.14
C ASN A 87 -8.76 -11.69 -0.47
N SER A 88 -8.11 -12.45 0.41
CA SER A 88 -8.78 -13.45 1.23
C SER A 88 -9.78 -12.84 2.22
N SER A 89 -10.75 -13.64 2.64
CA SER A 89 -11.87 -13.23 3.52
C SER A 89 -11.48 -12.55 4.84
N SER A 90 -10.27 -12.79 5.35
CA SER A 90 -9.78 -12.15 6.58
C SER A 90 -9.25 -10.73 6.39
N MET A 91 -8.90 -10.32 5.17
CA MET A 91 -8.07 -9.13 4.91
C MET A 91 -8.80 -7.79 4.95
N LYS A 92 -10.08 -7.79 5.31
CA LYS A 92 -10.92 -6.58 5.28
C LYS A 92 -10.33 -5.45 6.12
N GLN A 93 -9.89 -5.76 7.33
CA GLN A 93 -9.41 -4.73 8.26
C GLN A 93 -7.99 -4.26 7.92
N GLU A 94 -7.21 -5.15 7.32
CA GLU A 94 -5.86 -4.92 6.82
C GLU A 94 -5.90 -3.97 5.62
N GLN A 95 -6.81 -4.19 4.66
CA GLN A 95 -7.02 -3.26 3.55
C GLN A 95 -7.46 -1.86 4.04
N VAL A 96 -8.35 -1.78 5.04
CA VAL A 96 -8.72 -0.50 5.68
C VAL A 96 -7.51 0.19 6.32
N THR A 97 -6.66 -0.57 7.00
CA THR A 97 -5.45 -0.04 7.63
C THR A 97 -4.42 0.44 6.60
N LEU A 98 -4.26 -0.32 5.52
CA LEU A 98 -3.37 0.00 4.40
C LEU A 98 -3.74 1.34 3.77
N VAL A 99 -5.01 1.51 3.38
CA VAL A 99 -5.46 2.76 2.74
C VAL A 99 -5.45 3.95 3.70
N ALA A 100 -5.68 3.73 5.00
CA ALA A 100 -5.62 4.80 6.00
C ALA A 100 -4.17 5.30 6.23
N SER A 101 -3.18 4.43 6.05
CA SER A 101 -1.75 4.76 6.28
C SER A 101 -1.07 5.32 5.03
N PHE A 102 -1.59 4.98 3.85
CA PHE A 102 -0.98 5.35 2.56
C PHE A 102 -0.76 6.85 2.35
N PRO A 103 -1.69 7.77 2.74
CA PRO A 103 -1.47 9.21 2.53
C PRO A 103 -0.21 9.73 3.22
N THR A 104 0.06 9.28 4.45
CA THR A 104 1.29 9.66 5.17
C THR A 104 2.51 9.04 4.51
N PHE A 105 2.46 7.74 4.21
CA PHE A 105 3.54 7.03 3.54
C PHE A 105 3.97 7.70 2.21
N VAL A 106 3.02 7.99 1.32
CA VAL A 106 3.33 8.56 0.02
C VAL A 106 3.86 10.00 0.14
N SER A 107 3.37 10.76 1.13
CA SER A 107 3.87 12.10 1.39
C SER A 107 5.33 12.12 1.84
N GLU A 108 5.72 11.18 2.71
CA GLU A 108 7.11 11.05 3.18
C GLU A 108 8.02 10.57 2.05
N ILE A 109 7.58 9.58 1.28
CA ILE A 109 8.32 9.10 0.10
C ILE A 109 8.55 10.21 -0.92
N GLN A 110 7.52 10.98 -1.26
CA GLN A 110 7.67 12.10 -2.19
C GLN A 110 8.61 13.20 -1.65
N GLN A 111 8.66 13.38 -0.32
CA GLN A 111 9.58 14.34 0.31
C GLN A 111 11.03 13.86 0.25
N GLU A 112 11.30 12.60 0.58
CA GLU A 112 12.65 12.01 0.56
C GLU A 112 13.19 11.84 -0.86
N LEU A 113 12.28 11.66 -1.82
CA LEU A 113 12.59 11.42 -3.22
C LEU A 113 12.34 12.66 -4.09
N ALA A 114 12.50 13.86 -3.52
CA ALA A 114 12.36 15.11 -4.28
C ALA A 114 13.33 15.21 -5.48
N ASP A 115 14.41 14.43 -5.48
CA ASP A 115 15.37 14.31 -6.58
C ASP A 115 15.06 13.15 -7.55
N ALA A 116 14.04 12.34 -7.28
CA ALA A 116 13.61 11.30 -8.20
C ALA A 116 12.97 11.90 -9.46
N GLU A 117 13.24 11.28 -10.60
CA GLU A 117 12.71 11.70 -11.90
C GLU A 117 11.29 11.21 -12.14
N SER A 118 10.91 10.07 -11.55
CA SER A 118 9.58 9.46 -11.70
C SER A 118 9.25 8.53 -10.53
N LEU A 119 7.98 8.54 -10.11
CA LEU A 119 7.41 7.61 -9.14
C LEU A 119 6.26 6.86 -9.80
N HIS A 120 6.29 5.54 -9.79
CA HIS A 120 5.18 4.71 -10.23
C HIS A 120 4.65 3.86 -9.09
N ILE A 121 3.33 3.73 -9.01
CA ILE A 121 2.67 2.90 -8.00
C ILE A 121 1.70 1.97 -8.69
N GLY A 122 1.94 0.66 -8.54
CA GLY A 122 1.10 -0.41 -9.04
C GLY A 122 0.45 -1.19 -7.90
N VAL A 123 -0.75 -1.70 -8.15
CA VAL A 123 -1.45 -2.62 -7.25
C VAL A 123 -1.77 -3.91 -8.00
N VAL A 124 -1.48 -5.05 -7.40
CA VAL A 124 -1.89 -6.39 -7.86
C VAL A 124 -2.54 -7.12 -6.69
N SER A 125 -3.46 -8.04 -7.00
CA SER A 125 -3.95 -9.01 -6.01
C SER A 125 -3.05 -10.25 -5.99
N THR A 126 -3.14 -11.02 -4.92
CA THR A 126 -2.43 -12.29 -4.70
C THR A 126 -3.01 -13.47 -5.49
N ASP A 127 -4.12 -13.27 -6.20
CA ASP A 127 -4.85 -14.26 -6.99
C ASP A 127 -5.01 -13.82 -8.47
N ASP A 128 -5.59 -14.73 -9.28
CA ASP A 128 -6.17 -14.40 -10.58
C ASP A 128 -7.39 -13.48 -10.40
N TYR A 129 -7.16 -12.17 -10.36
CA TYR A 129 -8.17 -11.19 -9.95
C TYR A 129 -9.29 -11.00 -11.00
N GLU A 130 -10.45 -11.61 -10.76
CA GLU A 130 -11.61 -11.61 -11.67
C GLU A 130 -12.32 -10.25 -11.79
N HIS A 131 -12.21 -9.40 -10.76
CA HIS A 131 -12.96 -8.13 -10.65
C HIS A 131 -12.26 -6.93 -11.33
N ASN A 132 -11.19 -7.19 -12.07
CA ASN A 132 -10.45 -6.18 -12.81
C ASN A 132 -11.17 -5.76 -14.11
N ASP A 133 -10.57 -4.82 -14.83
CA ASP A 133 -10.96 -4.51 -16.20
C ASP A 133 -11.00 -5.80 -17.07
N PRO A 134 -12.07 -6.03 -17.87
CA PRO A 134 -12.27 -7.31 -18.57
C PRO A 134 -11.14 -7.76 -19.51
N ALA A 135 -10.30 -6.85 -20.00
CA ALA A 135 -9.15 -7.23 -20.82
C ALA A 135 -8.03 -7.90 -20.00
N CYS A 136 -8.06 -7.74 -18.68
CA CYS A 136 -7.05 -8.13 -17.71
C CYS A 136 -7.62 -8.84 -16.48
N ALA A 137 -8.90 -9.23 -16.53
CA ALA A 137 -9.51 -10.08 -15.52
C ALA A 137 -8.88 -11.48 -15.56
N ASP A 138 -8.95 -12.22 -14.44
CA ASP A 138 -8.47 -13.60 -14.32
C ASP A 138 -6.98 -13.77 -14.71
N THR A 139 -6.18 -12.73 -14.48
CA THR A 139 -4.76 -12.72 -14.85
C THR A 139 -3.90 -12.38 -13.63
N LEU A 140 -3.22 -13.38 -13.07
CA LEU A 140 -2.27 -13.20 -11.98
C LEU A 140 -1.25 -12.10 -12.29
N GLY A 141 -1.10 -11.15 -11.38
CA GLY A 141 -0.13 -10.05 -11.51
C GLY A 141 -0.55 -8.93 -12.48
N ALA A 142 -1.74 -8.97 -13.06
CA ALA A 142 -2.27 -7.84 -13.82
C ALA A 142 -2.56 -6.65 -12.90
N LEU A 143 -2.12 -5.46 -13.30
CA LEU A 143 -2.33 -4.24 -12.54
C LEU A 143 -3.82 -3.91 -12.43
N VAL A 144 -4.24 -3.60 -11.21
CA VAL A 144 -5.62 -3.31 -10.85
C VAL A 144 -5.99 -1.91 -11.30
N THR A 145 -7.00 -1.81 -12.18
CA THR A 145 -7.57 -0.54 -12.64
C THR A 145 -9.06 -0.41 -12.31
N GLN A 146 -9.64 -1.45 -11.73
CA GLN A 146 -11.04 -1.56 -11.37
C GLN A 146 -11.16 -2.60 -10.25
N THR A 147 -12.03 -2.34 -9.28
CA THR A 147 -12.37 -3.31 -8.23
C THR A 147 -13.88 -3.28 -8.02
N THR A 148 -14.63 -4.18 -8.67
CA THR A 148 -16.10 -4.16 -8.65
C THR A 148 -16.69 -5.53 -8.35
N GLY A 149 -17.67 -5.61 -7.45
CA GLY A 149 -18.50 -6.81 -7.29
C GLY A 149 -18.10 -7.74 -6.15
N ALA A 150 -16.94 -7.52 -5.53
CA ALA A 150 -16.50 -8.22 -4.32
C ALA A 150 -16.94 -7.49 -3.05
N GLU A 151 -17.22 -8.24 -1.97
CA GLU A 151 -17.44 -7.60 -0.66
C GLU A 151 -16.18 -6.83 -0.25
N GLY A 152 -16.35 -5.56 0.16
CA GLY A 152 -15.25 -4.74 0.66
C GLY A 152 -14.33 -4.16 -0.41
N ALA A 153 -14.63 -4.39 -1.70
CA ALA A 153 -13.97 -3.68 -2.79
C ALA A 153 -14.41 -2.21 -2.84
N SER A 154 -13.67 -1.39 -3.61
CA SER A 154 -14.03 0.01 -3.82
C SER A 154 -15.33 0.21 -4.63
N ASP A 155 -15.77 -0.84 -5.34
CA ASP A 155 -16.89 -0.85 -6.28
C ASP A 155 -16.79 0.25 -7.35
N ALA A 156 -15.55 0.48 -7.84
CA ALA A 156 -15.25 1.55 -8.76
C ALA A 156 -14.25 1.16 -9.86
N VAL A 157 -14.28 1.94 -10.94
CA VAL A 157 -13.20 2.00 -11.92
C VAL A 157 -12.20 3.04 -11.41
N CYS A 158 -10.98 2.61 -11.13
CA CYS A 158 -9.93 3.43 -10.52
C CYS A 158 -9.12 4.23 -11.53
N GLY A 159 -9.10 3.76 -12.79
CA GLY A 159 -8.54 4.48 -13.93
C GLY A 159 -9.55 5.35 -14.69
N PRO A 160 -9.11 6.03 -15.76
CA PRO A 160 -7.74 6.09 -16.24
C PRO A 160 -6.85 6.93 -15.30
N PHE A 161 -5.64 6.45 -15.04
CA PHE A 161 -4.60 7.23 -14.36
C PHE A 161 -3.99 8.28 -15.30
N LYS A 162 -3.26 9.26 -14.77
CA LYS A 162 -2.75 10.40 -15.55
C LYS A 162 -1.85 10.01 -16.71
N SER A 163 -1.04 8.96 -16.53
CA SER A 163 -0.15 8.44 -17.57
C SER A 163 -0.91 7.80 -18.74
N GLY A 164 -2.19 7.44 -18.53
CA GLY A 164 -2.94 6.56 -19.43
C GLY A 164 -2.60 5.07 -19.27
N GLN A 165 -1.60 4.74 -18.44
CA GLN A 165 -1.20 3.38 -18.14
C GLN A 165 -1.97 2.82 -16.95
N ARG A 166 -1.67 1.56 -16.60
CA ARG A 166 -2.36 0.80 -15.53
C ARG A 166 -1.70 0.97 -14.15
N PHE A 167 -0.77 1.91 -14.02
CA PHE A 167 -0.13 2.34 -12.78
C PHE A 167 -0.32 3.84 -12.56
N MET A 168 -0.26 4.27 -11.31
CA MET A 168 -0.35 5.66 -10.90
C MET A 168 1.03 6.32 -10.97
N THR A 169 1.06 7.63 -11.22
CA THR A 169 2.30 8.43 -11.16
C THR A 169 2.17 9.59 -10.17
N GLU A 170 3.26 10.31 -9.92
CA GLU A 170 3.22 11.54 -9.10
C GLU A 170 2.27 12.64 -9.61
N ALA A 171 1.77 12.51 -10.85
CA ALA A 171 0.76 13.41 -11.40
C ALA A 171 -0.68 13.06 -10.97
N ASP A 172 -0.92 11.84 -10.48
CA ASP A 172 -2.21 11.38 -9.97
C ASP A 172 -2.49 11.92 -8.55
N ASP A 173 -3.77 11.89 -8.16
CA ASP A 173 -4.15 12.01 -6.75
C ASP A 173 -3.90 10.66 -6.07
N LEU A 174 -2.63 10.42 -5.72
CA LEU A 174 -2.16 9.12 -5.22
C LEU A 174 -3.02 8.58 -4.06
N PRO A 175 -3.36 9.35 -3.01
CA PRO A 175 -4.27 8.87 -1.96
C PRO A 175 -5.60 8.33 -2.48
N THR A 176 -6.26 9.07 -3.38
CA THR A 176 -7.56 8.69 -3.93
C THR A 176 -7.45 7.49 -4.87
N SER A 177 -6.51 7.54 -5.82
CA SER A 177 -6.30 6.49 -6.82
C SER A 177 -5.85 5.18 -6.15
N PHE A 178 -4.94 5.25 -5.19
CA PHE A 178 -4.48 4.09 -4.44
C PHE A 178 -5.58 3.48 -3.60
N THR A 179 -6.36 4.29 -2.88
CA THR A 179 -7.48 3.79 -2.07
C THR A 179 -8.47 2.99 -2.91
N CYS A 180 -8.77 3.46 -4.13
CA CYS A 180 -9.62 2.73 -5.05
C CYS A 180 -9.01 1.37 -5.44
N ALA A 181 -7.77 1.37 -5.94
CA ALA A 181 -7.16 0.15 -6.48
C ALA A 181 -6.77 -0.87 -5.39
N ALA A 182 -6.40 -0.41 -4.19
CA ALA A 182 -5.97 -1.25 -3.07
C ALA A 182 -7.13 -1.89 -2.30
N GLN A 183 -8.36 -1.41 -2.47
CA GLN A 183 -9.57 -2.07 -1.97
C GLN A 183 -10.05 -3.08 -2.99
N VAL A 184 -9.36 -4.22 -3.05
CA VAL A 184 -9.59 -5.29 -4.01
C VAL A 184 -10.78 -6.19 -3.63
N GLY A 185 -11.24 -6.12 -2.39
CA GLY A 185 -12.29 -6.99 -1.86
C GLY A 185 -11.72 -8.19 -1.10
N ILE A 186 -12.61 -9.05 -0.59
CA ILE A 186 -12.29 -10.14 0.33
C ILE A 186 -12.86 -11.50 -0.07
N ASP A 187 -13.18 -11.70 -1.35
CA ASP A 187 -13.74 -12.94 -1.91
C ASP A 187 -12.70 -13.82 -2.62
N GLY A 188 -11.42 -13.54 -2.42
CA GLY A 188 -10.28 -14.31 -2.93
C GLY A 188 -10.17 -15.72 -2.38
N SER A 189 -9.22 -16.45 -2.97
CA SER A 189 -8.86 -17.83 -2.65
C SER A 189 -8.23 -17.93 -1.27
N GLY A 190 -8.12 -19.16 -0.75
CA GLY A 190 -7.24 -19.45 0.40
C GLY A 190 -5.82 -19.82 -0.01
N ASP A 191 -5.61 -20.14 -1.28
CA ASP A 191 -4.33 -20.59 -1.86
C ASP A 191 -3.62 -19.41 -2.56
N GLU A 192 -3.33 -18.38 -1.77
CA GLU A 192 -2.78 -17.11 -2.23
C GLU A 192 -1.36 -17.24 -2.81
N MET A 193 -1.05 -16.49 -3.87
CA MET A 193 0.23 -16.52 -4.58
C MET A 193 0.93 -15.14 -4.61
N PRO A 194 1.24 -14.51 -3.47
CA PRO A 194 1.76 -13.14 -3.44
C PRO A 194 3.08 -12.95 -4.19
N ILE A 195 3.99 -13.92 -4.08
CA ILE A 195 5.30 -13.84 -4.74
C ILE A 195 5.15 -14.07 -6.24
N ASP A 196 4.34 -15.06 -6.65
CA ASP A 196 4.14 -15.31 -8.08
C ASP A 196 3.35 -14.17 -8.73
N ALA A 197 2.40 -13.56 -8.03
CA ALA A 197 1.74 -12.33 -8.45
C ALA A 197 2.75 -11.20 -8.69
N ALA A 198 3.67 -10.94 -7.74
CA ALA A 198 4.70 -9.92 -7.92
C ALA A 198 5.65 -10.22 -9.09
N LEU A 199 6.03 -11.48 -9.28
CA LEU A 199 6.93 -11.89 -10.36
C LEU A 199 6.23 -11.87 -11.73
N ALA A 200 4.98 -12.34 -11.80
CA ALA A 200 4.15 -12.32 -13.01
C ALA A 200 3.85 -10.91 -13.43
N ALA A 201 3.54 -10.06 -12.45
CA ALA A 201 3.50 -8.63 -12.58
C ALA A 201 4.80 -8.20 -13.27
N LEU A 202 5.95 -8.18 -12.58
CA LEU A 202 7.26 -7.73 -13.10
C LEU A 202 7.80 -8.47 -14.34
N GLY A 203 7.07 -9.48 -14.84
CA GLY A 203 7.44 -10.34 -15.93
C GLY A 203 7.28 -9.69 -17.31
N PRO A 204 8.04 -10.17 -18.31
CA PRO A 204 7.99 -9.64 -19.67
C PRO A 204 6.64 -9.90 -20.37
N ASP A 205 5.89 -10.91 -19.94
CA ASP A 205 4.62 -11.29 -20.57
C ASP A 205 3.55 -10.22 -20.34
N LEU A 206 3.44 -9.70 -19.11
CA LEU A 206 2.51 -8.62 -18.79
C LEU A 206 3.06 -7.24 -19.13
N GLY A 207 4.39 -7.06 -19.13
CA GLY A 207 5.03 -5.81 -19.53
C GLY A 207 5.09 -5.56 -21.04
N ALA A 208 4.74 -6.55 -21.88
CA ALA A 208 4.79 -6.43 -23.33
C ALA A 208 3.81 -5.36 -23.88
N PRO A 209 4.09 -4.78 -25.07
CA PRO A 209 3.15 -3.86 -25.70
C PRO A 209 1.76 -4.48 -25.90
N GLY A 210 0.71 -3.78 -25.48
CA GLY A 210 -0.68 -4.22 -25.48
C GLY A 210 -1.08 -5.17 -24.34
N ALA A 211 -0.16 -5.54 -23.44
CA ALA A 211 -0.45 -6.40 -22.30
C ALA A 211 -0.88 -5.59 -21.05
N CYS A 212 -1.33 -6.30 -20.01
CA CYS A 212 -1.98 -5.71 -18.85
C CYS A 212 -1.11 -4.78 -18.01
N ASN A 213 0.21 -4.88 -18.16
CA ASN A 213 1.16 -4.03 -17.46
C ASN A 213 2.06 -3.30 -18.48
N GLU A 214 1.59 -3.07 -19.71
CA GLU A 214 2.36 -2.39 -20.73
C GLU A 214 3.02 -1.08 -20.21
N HIS A 215 4.29 -0.86 -20.57
CA HIS A 215 5.16 0.25 -20.12
C HIS A 215 5.32 0.36 -18.60
N SER A 216 4.91 -0.65 -17.86
CA SER A 216 5.70 -0.95 -16.69
C SER A 216 7.12 -1.29 -17.21
N CYS A 217 7.28 -2.20 -18.20
CA CYS A 217 8.57 -2.79 -18.65
C CYS A 217 9.39 -2.24 -19.83
N GLU A 218 10.47 -1.47 -19.59
CA GLU A 218 11.46 -1.08 -20.62
C GLU A 218 12.95 -1.32 -20.25
N ARG A 219 13.42 -2.52 -20.60
CA ARG A 219 14.80 -3.05 -20.39
C ARG A 219 15.97 -2.23 -20.98
N THR A 220 15.70 -1.17 -21.74
CA THR A 220 16.73 -0.38 -22.47
C THR A 220 16.92 1.05 -21.95
N ARG A 221 16.15 1.49 -20.94
CA ARG A 221 16.19 2.87 -20.42
C ARG A 221 16.02 2.95 -18.89
N CYS A 222 16.68 2.07 -18.13
CA CYS A 222 16.54 2.03 -16.66
C CYS A 222 15.09 1.83 -16.17
N TRP A 223 14.27 1.10 -16.91
CA TRP A 223 12.96 0.68 -16.44
C TRP A 223 13.06 -0.76 -15.93
N CYS A 224 12.72 -0.93 -14.65
CA CYS A 224 12.19 -2.16 -14.05
C CYS A 224 11.00 -1.70 -13.20
N TRP A 225 9.77 -1.76 -13.67
CA TRP A 225 9.30 -2.76 -14.60
C TRP A 225 10.00 -2.74 -15.92
#